data_AF-A0A292SRC2-F1
#
_entry.id   AF-A0A292SRC2-F1
#
_cell.length_a   1.000
_cell.length_b   1.000
_cell.length_c   1.000
_cell.angle_alpha   90.00
_cell.angle_beta   90.00
_cell.angle_gamma   90.00
#
_symmetry.space_group_name_H-M   'P 1'
#
loop_
_entity.id
_entity.type
_entity.pdbx_description
1 polymer ?
#
loop_
_entity_poly.entity_id
_entity_poly.type
_entity_poly.pdbx_seq_one_letter_code
_entity_poly.pdbx_strand_id
1 'polypeptide(L)'
;MKNSIGLLLTEVQEFLCSEVNRVFAAIVILCILVCYGQVRTEKEIKKVYNYNVKAKKELLTEINTNRDKIHFRYFNLSRSLEEINNVKIDTKNGKLEK
;
A
#
# COMPACT_ATOMS: atom_id res chain seq x y z
N MET A 1 -2.70 30.49 46.64
CA MET A 1 -2.80 29.28 45.79
C MET A 1 -1.40 28.93 45.33
N LYS A 2 -0.74 27.93 45.93
CA LYS A 2 0.57 27.47 45.42
C LYS A 2 0.31 26.84 44.06
N ASN A 3 0.94 27.35 43.00
CA ASN A 3 0.76 26.82 41.64
C ASN A 3 1.17 25.35 41.62
N SER A 4 0.22 24.46 41.33
CA SER A 4 0.41 23.00 41.24
C SER A 4 1.58 22.61 40.30
N ILE A 5 1.77 23.38 39.23
CA ILE A 5 2.89 23.22 38.29
C ILE A 5 4.25 23.47 38.96
N GLY A 6 4.35 24.45 39.86
CA GLY A 6 5.59 24.75 40.58
C GLY A 6 5.95 23.65 41.58
N LEU A 7 4.95 23.05 42.22
CA LEU A 7 5.12 21.88 43.09
C LEU A 7 5.64 20.68 42.31
N LEU A 8 5.03 20.36 41.16
CA LEU A 8 5.48 19.29 40.26
C LEU A 8 6.91 19.50 39.74
N LEU A 9 7.28 20.72 39.38
CA LEU A 9 8.65 21.03 38.92
C LEU A 9 9.68 20.83 40.03
N THR A 10 9.31 21.14 41.27
CA THR A 10 10.19 20.95 42.44
C THR A 10 10.37 19.46 42.75
N GLU A 11 9.28 18.69 42.71
CA GLU A 11 9.30 17.23 42.88
C GLU A 11 10.10 16.52 41.78
N VAL A 12 9.98 16.96 40.53
CA VAL A 12 10.78 16.43 39.41
C VAL A 12 12.26 16.78 39.58
N GLN A 13 12.58 17.98 40.08
CA GLN A 13 13.96 18.39 40.35
C GLN A 13 14.59 17.54 41.46
N GLU A 14 13.85 17.28 42.53
CA GLU A 14 14.29 16.37 43.60
C GLU A 14 14.46 14.93 43.07
N PHE A 15 13.52 14.45 42.26
CA PHE A 15 13.59 13.14 41.63
C PHE A 15 14.82 12.98 40.72
N LEU A 16 15.13 14.00 39.92
CA LEU A 16 16.29 14.03 39.02
C LEU A 16 17.61 14.34 39.72
N CYS A 17 17.64 14.59 41.03
CA CYS A 17 18.90 14.77 41.74
C CYS A 17 19.67 13.44 41.87
N SER A 18 18.94 12.32 41.99
CA SER A 18 19.50 10.98 41.97
C SER A 18 20.06 10.60 40.59
N GLU A 19 21.25 10.01 40.56
CA GLU A 19 21.89 9.55 39.33
C GLU A 19 21.11 8.41 38.66
N VAL A 20 20.62 7.45 39.45
CA VAL A 20 19.81 6.33 38.96
C VAL A 20 18.51 6.82 38.31
N ASN A 21 17.84 7.79 38.92
CA ASN A 21 16.60 8.35 38.40
C ASN A 21 16.81 9.16 37.12
N ARG A 22 17.95 9.85 36.97
CA ARG A 22 18.32 10.54 35.73
C ARG A 22 18.52 9.56 34.58
N VAL A 23 19.22 8.47 34.83
CA VAL A 23 19.42 7.41 33.81
C VAL A 23 18.08 6.79 33.42
N PHE A 24 17.22 6.49 34.39
CA PHE A 24 15.88 5.99 34.12
C PHE A 24 15.05 6.96 33.28
N ALA A 25 15.02 8.24 33.64
CA ALA A 25 14.30 9.28 32.89
C ALA A 25 14.84 9.41 31.45
N ALA A 26 16.16 9.35 31.26
CA ALA A 26 16.77 9.39 29.93
C ALA A 26 16.34 8.19 29.06
N ILE A 27 16.28 6.98 29.63
CA ILE A 27 15.81 5.79 28.93
C ILE A 27 14.35 5.95 28.51
N VAL A 28 13.48 6.42 29.42
CA VAL A 28 12.05 6.63 29.13
C VAL A 28 11.86 7.65 28.00
N ILE A 29 12.59 8.77 28.03
CA ILE A 29 12.53 9.78 26.97
C ILE A 29 13.00 9.17 25.64
N LEU A 30 14.07 8.38 25.64
CA LEU A 30 14.58 7.73 24.43
C LEU A 30 13.56 6.74 23.85
N CYS A 31 12.87 5.95 24.69
CA CYS A 31 11.79 5.08 24.25
C CYS A 31 10.64 5.88 23.61
N ILE A 32 10.24 7.01 24.21
CA ILE A 32 9.18 7.87 23.66
C ILE A 32 9.58 8.41 22.28
N LEU A 33 10.82 8.87 22.12
CA LEU A 33 11.33 9.38 20.85
C LEU A 33 11.36 8.29 19.77
N VAL A 34 11.80 7.08 20.10
CA VAL A 34 11.81 5.94 19.17
C VAL A 34 10.41 5.55 18.75
N CYS A 35 9.47 5.40 19.70
CA CYS A 35 8.07 5.10 19.40
C CYS A 35 7.43 6.18 18.51
N TYR A 36 7.70 7.47 18.80
CA TYR A 36 7.20 8.58 17.98
C TYR A 36 7.73 8.50 16.54
N GLY A 37 9.03 8.22 16.38
CA GLY A 37 9.66 8.02 15.07
C GLY A 37 9.02 6.86 14.29
N GLN A 38 8.81 5.72 14.93
CA GLN A 38 8.19 4.54 14.32
C GLN A 38 6.77 4.83 13.82
N VAL A 39 5.91 5.41 14.67
CA VAL A 39 4.52 5.74 14.31
C VAL A 39 4.46 6.70 13.11
N ARG A 40 5.38 7.66 13.03
CA ARG A 40 5.45 8.60 11.89
C ARG A 40 5.85 7.89 10.61
N THR A 41 6.88 7.06 10.66
CA THR A 41 7.39 6.33 9.47
C THR A 41 6.38 5.32 8.96
N GLU A 42 5.72 4.58 9.85
CA GLU A 42 4.67 3.61 9.48
C GLU A 42 3.50 4.25 8.74
N LYS A 43 3.09 5.47 9.14
CA LYS A 43 2.01 6.20 8.44
C LYS A 43 2.38 6.50 7.00
N GLU A 44 3.60 6.95 6.73
CA GLU A 44 4.04 7.26 5.38
C GLU A 44 4.22 5.99 4.53
N ILE A 45 4.81 4.94 5.09
CA ILE A 45 4.94 3.63 4.43
C ILE A 45 3.55 3.09 4.06
N LYS A 46 2.58 3.15 4.97
CA LYS A 46 1.22 2.64 4.75
C LYS A 46 0.49 3.42 3.65
N LYS A 47 0.67 4.74 3.56
CA LYS A 47 0.11 5.56 2.47
C LYS A 47 0.65 5.12 1.12
N VAL A 48 1.97 5.00 0.99
CA VAL A 48 2.63 4.58 -0.26
C VAL A 48 2.19 3.16 -0.65
N TYR A 49 2.16 2.24 0.32
CA TYR A 49 1.68 0.89 0.08
C TYR A 49 0.24 0.86 -0.43
N ASN A 50 -0.68 1.59 0.23
CA ASN A 50 -2.08 1.64 -0.18
C ASN A 50 -2.26 2.24 -1.58
N TYR A 51 -1.49 3.27 -1.92
CA TYR A 51 -1.49 3.86 -3.26
C TYR A 51 -1.07 2.83 -4.31
N ASN A 52 0.05 2.12 -4.08
CA ASN A 52 0.55 1.11 -5.01
C ASN A 52 -0.43 -0.07 -5.18
N VAL A 53 -1.05 -0.52 -4.09
CA VAL A 53 -2.08 -1.57 -4.14
C VAL A 53 -3.30 -1.12 -4.95
N LYS A 54 -3.74 0.12 -4.76
CA LYS A 54 -4.87 0.68 -5.52
C LYS A 54 -4.53 0.79 -7.01
N ALA A 55 -3.39 1.39 -7.35
CA ALA A 55 -2.93 1.52 -8.73
C ALA A 55 -2.79 0.16 -9.41
N LYS A 56 -2.22 -0.84 -8.72
CA LYS A 56 -2.13 -2.22 -9.23
C LYS A 56 -3.52 -2.81 -9.53
N LYS A 57 -4.50 -2.58 -8.66
CA LYS A 57 -5.87 -3.08 -8.85
C LYS A 57 -6.55 -2.41 -10.06
N GLU A 58 -6.38 -1.11 -10.22
CA GLU A 58 -6.92 -0.35 -11.35
C GLU A 58 -6.31 -0.85 -12.67
N LEU A 59 -4.97 -0.98 -12.74
CA LEU A 59 -4.27 -1.51 -13.91
C LEU A 59 -4.72 -2.93 -14.26
N LEU A 60 -4.85 -3.82 -13.27
CA LEU A 60 -5.30 -5.19 -13.53
C LEU A 60 -6.73 -5.23 -14.06
N THR A 61 -7.60 -4.33 -13.57
CA THR A 61 -8.98 -4.21 -14.04
C THR A 61 -9.03 -3.72 -15.48
N GLU A 62 -8.21 -2.73 -15.83
CA GLU A 62 -8.12 -2.21 -17.19
C GLU A 62 -7.55 -3.25 -18.16
N ILE A 63 -6.50 -3.97 -17.77
CA ILE A 63 -5.93 -5.07 -18.56
C ILE A 63 -6.99 -6.14 -18.84
N ASN A 64 -7.73 -6.58 -17.81
CA ASN A 64 -8.77 -7.59 -17.99
C ASN A 64 -9.89 -7.09 -18.91
N THR A 65 -10.34 -5.86 -18.72
CA THR A 65 -11.39 -5.26 -19.57
C THR A 65 -10.94 -5.16 -21.03
N ASN A 66 -9.70 -4.73 -21.27
CA ASN A 66 -9.15 -4.64 -22.62
C ASN A 66 -8.93 -6.02 -23.24
N ARG A 67 -8.47 -7.00 -22.45
CA ARG A 67 -8.33 -8.39 -22.90
C ARG A 67 -9.66 -8.94 -23.38
N ASP A 68 -10.75 -8.72 -22.64
CA ASP A 68 -12.08 -9.21 -23.01
C ASP A 68 -12.60 -8.51 -24.28
N LYS A 69 -12.38 -7.20 -24.42
CA LYS A 69 -12.70 -6.46 -25.67
C LYS A 69 -11.92 -6.97 -26.87
N ILE A 70 -10.62 -7.25 -26.69
CA ILE A 70 -9.76 -7.80 -27.74
C ILE A 70 -10.25 -9.19 -28.15
N HIS A 71 -10.49 -10.08 -27.18
CA HIS A 71 -11.02 -11.42 -27.47
C HIS A 71 -12.35 -11.37 -28.21
N PHE A 72 -13.28 -10.50 -27.79
CA PHE A 72 -14.55 -10.34 -28.47
C PHE A 72 -14.38 -9.87 -29.92
N ARG A 73 -13.52 -8.86 -30.16
CA ARG A 73 -13.23 -8.37 -31.51
C ARG A 73 -12.59 -9.45 -32.39
N TYR A 74 -11.58 -10.14 -31.87
CA TYR A 74 -10.92 -11.24 -32.59
C TYR A 74 -11.91 -12.36 -32.91
N PHE A 75 -12.73 -12.77 -31.94
CA PHE A 75 -13.74 -13.80 -32.14
C PHE A 75 -14.72 -13.41 -33.27
N ASN A 76 -15.26 -12.19 -33.24
CA ASN A 76 -16.19 -11.74 -34.26
C ASN A 76 -15.52 -11.64 -35.64
N LEU A 77 -14.31 -11.10 -35.72
CA LEU A 77 -13.56 -11.01 -36.98
C LEU A 77 -13.27 -12.38 -37.56
N SER A 78 -12.77 -13.32 -36.74
CA SER A 78 -12.53 -14.70 -37.15
C SER A 78 -13.82 -15.34 -37.66
N ARG A 79 -14.91 -15.23 -36.91
CA ARG A 79 -16.20 -15.81 -37.30
C ARG A 79 -16.76 -15.18 -38.59
N SER A 80 -16.68 -13.87 -38.76
CA SER A 80 -17.09 -13.20 -40.00
C SER A 80 -16.23 -13.65 -41.19
N LEU A 81 -14.93 -13.86 -41.01
CA LEU A 81 -14.06 -14.39 -42.06
C LEU A 81 -14.39 -15.83 -42.42
N GLU A 82 -14.69 -16.67 -41.42
CA GLU A 82 -15.16 -18.04 -41.61
C GLU A 82 -16.47 -18.08 -42.41
N GLU A 83 -17.44 -17.23 -42.04
CA GLU A 83 -18.74 -17.13 -42.72
C GLU A 83 -18.62 -16.62 -44.16
N ILE A 84 -17.79 -15.61 -44.43
CA ILE A 84 -17.59 -15.06 -45.79
C ILE A 84 -16.90 -16.08 -46.71
N ASN A 85 -15.92 -16.82 -46.20
CA ASN A 85 -15.08 -17.69 -47.02
C ASN A 85 -15.52 -19.16 -46.97
N ASN A 86 -16.53 -19.50 -46.15
CA ASN A 86 -17.01 -20.85 -45.89
C ASN A 86 -15.87 -21.83 -45.54
N VAL A 87 -15.01 -21.39 -44.62
CA VAL A 87 -13.88 -22.16 -44.06
C VAL A 87 -13.89 -22.00 -42.54
N LYS A 88 -13.34 -22.95 -41.80
CA LYS A 88 -13.04 -22.80 -40.38
C LYS A 88 -11.58 -22.39 -40.19
N ILE A 89 -11.33 -21.48 -39.25
CA ILE A 89 -9.99 -21.02 -38.88
C ILE A 89 -9.60 -21.70 -37.57
N ASP A 90 -8.56 -22.53 -37.59
CA ASP A 90 -7.94 -23.05 -36.37
C ASP A 90 -7.22 -21.90 -35.65
N THR A 91 -7.81 -21.40 -34.56
CA THR A 91 -7.26 -20.30 -33.76
C THR A 91 -6.01 -20.66 -32.96
N LYS A 92 -5.63 -21.94 -32.84
CA LYS A 92 -4.38 -22.37 -32.19
C LYS A 92 -3.19 -22.33 -33.15
N ASN A 93 -3.38 -22.75 -34.40
CA ASN A 93 -2.28 -22.96 -35.34
C ASN A 93 -2.41 -22.13 -36.64
N GLY A 94 -3.49 -21.37 -36.80
CA GLY A 94 -3.76 -20.51 -37.96
C GLY A 94 -4.12 -21.24 -39.25
N LYS A 95 -4.38 -22.57 -39.20
CA LYS A 95 -4.73 -23.37 -40.38
C LYS A 95 -6.18 -23.15 -40.78
N LEU A 96 -6.46 -23.25 -42.08
CA LEU A 96 -7.80 -23.20 -42.65
C LEU A 96 -8.29 -24.62 -42.92
N GLU A 97 -9.48 -24.94 -42.44
CA GLU A 97 -10.17 -26.21 -42.69
C GLU A 97 -11.43 -25.92 -43.54
N LYS A 98 -11.68 -26.74 -44.56
CA LYS A 98 -12.89 -26.68 -45.39
C LYS A 98 -13.93 -27.66 -44.89
#